data_AF-A0A7S4HRV3-F1
#
_entry.id   AF-A0A7S4HRV3-F1
#
_cell.length_a   1.000
_cell.length_b   1.000
_cell.length_c   1.000
_cell.angle_alpha   90.00
_cell.angle_beta   90.00
_cell.angle_gamma   90.00
#
_symmetry.space_group_name_H-M   'P 1'
#
loop_
_entity.id
_entity.type
_entity.pdbx_description
1 polymer ?
#
loop_
_entity_poly.entity_id
_entity_poly.type
_entity_poly.pdbx_seq_one_letter_code
_entity_poly.pdbx_strand_id
1 'polypeptide(L)'
;EYDFEQLKCSDSFLASLSGACLIGWVLGIRDRHQDNQLIVSTKSDNLVLPIDFGFLFNTGPMIDAPRISFPNRMVEQMRAQKTLKKFVLLTVSGFEVLWDNQEAIMRLGEYLFPVQFCQYFFSKDSFFALPKSTASSSFETKLKKRVVEGKGLKHWLKDMAHNSKISLSNSRLSPSMSR
;
A
#
# COMPACT_ATOMS: atom_id res chain seq x y z
N GLU A 1 -8.74 -15.67 -5.74
CA GLU A 1 -8.29 -15.18 -4.43
C GLU A 1 -6.94 -15.84 -4.14
N TYR A 2 -5.97 -15.11 -3.56
CA TYR A 2 -4.65 -15.67 -3.24
C TYR A 2 -4.73 -16.56 -2.01
N ASP A 3 -4.06 -17.72 -2.04
CA ASP A 3 -3.96 -18.62 -0.88
C ASP A 3 -2.87 -18.12 0.09
N PHE A 4 -3.32 -17.49 1.18
CA PHE A 4 -2.42 -16.94 2.20
C PHE A 4 -1.71 -18.01 3.04
N GLU A 5 -2.16 -19.26 3.05
CA GLU A 5 -1.48 -20.32 3.79
C GLU A 5 -0.11 -20.65 3.17
N GLN A 6 0.04 -20.42 1.86
CA GLN A 6 1.29 -20.61 1.13
C GLN A 6 2.20 -19.38 1.12
N LEU A 7 1.77 -18.27 1.75
CA LEU A 7 2.52 -17.03 1.73
C LEU A 7 3.84 -17.19 2.47
N LYS A 8 4.97 -17.06 1.80
CA LYS A 8 6.29 -17.03 2.42
C LYS A 8 6.71 -15.58 2.67
N CYS A 9 6.85 -15.20 3.94
CA CYS A 9 7.27 -13.85 4.32
C CYS A 9 8.81 -13.72 4.27
N SER A 10 9.41 -13.96 3.11
CA SER A 10 10.86 -13.84 2.90
C SER A 10 11.37 -12.40 2.98
N ASP A 11 12.68 -12.22 2.90
CA ASP A 11 13.29 -10.89 2.83
C ASP A 11 12.84 -10.10 1.59
N SER A 12 12.70 -10.75 0.43
CA SER A 12 12.20 -10.10 -0.80
C SER A 12 10.72 -9.72 -0.68
N PHE A 13 9.91 -10.57 -0.05
CA PHE A 13 8.51 -10.27 0.25
C PHE A 13 8.41 -9.03 1.15
N LEU A 14 9.17 -9.01 2.24
CA LEU A 14 9.18 -7.88 3.17
C LEU A 14 9.67 -6.58 2.51
N ALA A 15 10.71 -6.67 1.67
CA ALA A 15 11.25 -5.53 0.95
C ALA A 15 10.27 -4.97 -0.09
N SER A 16 9.61 -5.84 -0.86
CA SER A 16 8.60 -5.41 -1.85
C SER A 16 7.35 -4.83 -1.17
N LEU A 17 6.88 -5.44 -0.08
CA LEU A 17 5.77 -4.89 0.71
C LEU A 17 6.13 -3.54 1.36
N SER A 18 7.37 -3.39 1.84
CA SER A 18 7.88 -2.12 2.37
C SER A 18 7.88 -1.06 1.28
N GLY A 19 8.44 -1.36 0.10
CA GLY A 19 8.42 -0.46 -1.06
C GLY A 19 7.00 -0.06 -1.48
N ALA A 20 6.07 -1.02 -1.49
CA ALA A 20 4.66 -0.77 -1.78
C ALA A 20 3.99 0.17 -0.77
N CYS A 21 4.36 0.09 0.50
CA CYS A 21 3.89 1.04 1.51
C CYS A 21 4.51 2.42 1.29
N LEU A 22 5.82 2.48 1.06
CA LEU A 22 6.58 3.73 0.95
C LEU A 22 6.20 4.56 -0.27
N ILE A 23 5.99 3.93 -1.43
CA ILE A 23 5.56 4.65 -2.65
C ILE A 23 4.19 5.32 -2.46
N GLY A 24 3.31 4.71 -1.65
CA GLY A 24 2.02 5.29 -1.26
C GLY A 24 2.17 6.65 -0.58
N TRP A 25 3.24 6.83 0.19
CA TRP A 25 3.51 8.08 0.90
C TRP A 25 4.25 9.08 0.05
N VAL A 26 5.25 8.64 -0.72
CA VAL A 26 6.03 9.52 -1.61
C VAL A 26 5.12 10.17 -2.64
N LEU A 27 4.19 9.40 -3.24
CA LEU A 27 3.30 9.91 -4.29
C LEU A 27 1.91 10.29 -3.78
N GLY A 28 1.63 10.17 -2.48
CA GLY A 28 0.32 10.47 -1.92
C GLY A 28 -0.80 9.62 -2.51
N ILE A 29 -0.54 8.34 -2.75
CA ILE A 29 -1.48 7.42 -3.40
C ILE A 29 -2.69 7.20 -2.49
N ARG A 30 -3.90 7.32 -3.06
CA ARG A 30 -5.18 7.08 -2.35
C ARG A 30 -5.89 5.83 -2.90
N ASP A 31 -7.06 5.51 -2.33
CA ASP A 31 -7.87 4.33 -2.64
C ASP A 31 -7.10 3.00 -2.56
N ARG A 32 -6.26 2.84 -1.54
CA ARG A 32 -5.52 1.59 -1.32
C ARG A 32 -6.44 0.55 -0.67
N HIS A 33 -7.28 -0.12 -1.46
CA HIS A 33 -7.98 -1.34 -1.03
C HIS A 33 -7.19 -2.60 -1.42
N GLN A 34 -7.68 -3.77 -1.00
CA GLN A 34 -6.97 -5.05 -1.19
C GLN A 34 -6.71 -5.37 -2.67
N ASP A 35 -7.63 -5.02 -3.56
CA ASP A 35 -7.50 -5.34 -4.99
C ASP A 35 -6.43 -4.50 -5.69
N ASN A 36 -6.00 -3.40 -5.06
CA ASN A 36 -4.92 -2.55 -5.57
C ASN A 36 -3.53 -3.06 -5.13
N GLN A 37 -3.46 -4.31 -4.66
CA GLN A 37 -2.23 -4.98 -4.28
C GLN A 37 -2.22 -6.40 -4.83
N LEU A 38 -1.25 -6.66 -5.70
CA LEU A 38 -1.03 -7.98 -6.26
C LEU A 38 0.08 -8.69 -5.48
N ILE A 39 -0.18 -9.93 -5.06
CA ILE A 39 0.86 -10.85 -4.61
C ILE A 39 1.27 -11.70 -5.79
N VAL A 40 2.52 -11.59 -6.21
CA VAL A 40 3.10 -12.39 -7.29
C VAL A 40 3.92 -13.51 -6.67
N SER A 41 3.52 -14.76 -6.93
CA SER A 41 4.32 -15.94 -6.59
C SER A 41 5.30 -16.25 -7.72
N THR A 42 6.58 -16.32 -7.37
CA THR A 42 7.66 -16.83 -8.22
C THR A 42 8.03 -18.24 -7.78
N LYS A 43 8.93 -18.92 -8.49
CA LYS A 43 9.38 -20.27 -8.13
C LYS A 43 10.00 -20.36 -6.72
N SER A 44 10.56 -19.27 -6.21
CA SER A 44 11.31 -19.26 -4.94
C SER A 44 10.75 -18.31 -3.89
N ASP A 45 9.85 -17.41 -4.28
CA ASP A 45 9.49 -16.27 -3.44
C ASP A 45 8.15 -15.63 -3.77
N ASN A 46 7.64 -14.79 -2.86
CA ASN A 46 6.49 -13.93 -3.07
C ASN A 46 6.91 -12.46 -3.11
N LEU A 47 6.29 -11.68 -3.98
CA LEU A 47 6.48 -10.23 -4.09
C LEU A 47 5.14 -9.52 -3.99
N VAL A 48 5.15 -8.31 -3.41
CA VAL A 48 3.98 -7.43 -3.38
C VAL A 48 4.18 -6.30 -4.38
N LEU A 49 3.21 -6.13 -5.26
CA LEU A 49 3.19 -5.05 -6.24
C LEU A 49 1.94 -4.18 -6.00
N PRO A 50 2.10 -2.88 -5.72
CA PRO A 50 0.98 -1.96 -5.78
C PRO A 50 0.56 -1.83 -7.24
N ILE A 51 -0.74 -1.98 -7.49
CA ILE A 51 -1.35 -1.76 -8.80
C ILE A 51 -2.40 -0.66 -8.68
N ASP A 52 -2.84 -0.16 -9.84
CA ASP A 52 -3.75 0.97 -9.96
C ASP A 52 -3.21 2.25 -9.31
N PHE A 53 -2.84 3.23 -10.13
CA PHE A 53 -2.34 4.53 -9.68
C PHE A 53 -3.30 5.66 -10.10
N GLY A 54 -4.60 5.38 -10.23
CA GLY A 54 -5.60 6.37 -10.66
C GLY A 54 -5.78 7.55 -9.70
N PHE A 55 -5.34 7.41 -8.45
CA PHE A 55 -5.47 8.42 -7.40
C PHE A 55 -4.10 8.76 -6.79
N LEU A 56 -3.44 9.78 -7.34
CA LEU A 56 -2.13 10.28 -6.91
C LEU A 56 -2.22 11.65 -6.24
N PHE A 57 -1.13 12.05 -5.59
CA PHE A 57 -0.90 13.39 -5.05
C PHE A 57 -2.00 13.84 -4.10
N ASN A 58 -2.45 12.89 -3.27
CA ASN A 58 -3.52 13.05 -2.30
C ASN A 58 -4.93 13.31 -2.89
N THR A 59 -5.09 13.19 -4.20
CA THR A 59 -6.39 13.20 -4.84
C THR A 59 -7.01 11.83 -4.66
N GLY A 60 -8.21 11.75 -4.08
CA GLY A 60 -8.86 10.49 -3.74
C GLY A 60 -10.33 10.45 -4.14
N PRO A 61 -10.94 9.26 -4.14
CA PRO A 61 -12.37 9.10 -4.39
C PRO A 61 -13.20 9.63 -3.23
N MET A 62 -14.51 9.81 -3.46
CA MET A 62 -15.47 10.25 -2.43
C MET A 62 -15.49 9.34 -1.19
N ILE A 63 -15.24 8.03 -1.36
CA ILE A 63 -15.13 7.08 -0.25
C ILE A 63 -13.76 6.41 -0.32
N ASP A 64 -12.87 6.81 0.58
CA ASP A 64 -11.47 6.42 0.52
C ASP A 64 -11.12 5.24 1.44
N ALA A 65 -10.13 4.47 1.01
CA ALA A 65 -9.51 3.43 1.84
C ALA A 65 -8.36 4.02 2.68
N PRO A 66 -7.95 3.34 3.77
CA PRO A 66 -6.80 3.76 4.54
C PRO A 66 -5.53 3.79 3.67
N ARG A 67 -4.69 4.81 3.84
CA ARG A 67 -3.44 4.97 3.08
C ARG A 67 -2.49 3.78 3.20
N ILE A 68 -2.48 3.14 4.37
CA ILE A 68 -1.83 1.85 4.57
C ILE A 68 -2.93 0.80 4.59
N SER A 69 -2.94 -0.08 3.60
CA SER A 69 -3.86 -1.19 3.57
C SER A 69 -3.11 -2.45 3.20
N PHE A 70 -3.38 -3.52 3.91
CA PHE A 70 -2.98 -4.86 3.54
C PHE A 70 -4.07 -5.82 4.02
N PRO A 71 -4.18 -7.02 3.43
CA PRO A 71 -5.05 -8.06 3.93
C PRO A 71 -4.71 -8.45 5.37
N ASN A 72 -5.72 -8.64 6.22
CA ASN A 72 -5.50 -9.10 7.60
C ASN A 72 -4.77 -10.46 7.60
N ARG A 73 -5.11 -11.36 6.67
CA ARG A 73 -4.43 -12.65 6.47
C ARG A 73 -2.93 -12.51 6.19
N MET A 74 -2.52 -11.46 5.47
CA MET A 74 -1.09 -11.17 5.23
C MET A 74 -0.38 -10.83 6.55
N VAL A 75 -1.02 -10.02 7.40
CA VAL A 75 -0.49 -9.63 8.71
C VAL A 75 -0.42 -10.83 9.65
N GLU A 76 -1.45 -11.69 9.64
CA GLU A 76 -1.49 -12.94 10.40
C GLU A 76 -0.32 -13.86 10.02
N GLN A 77 -0.03 -14.01 8.72
CA GLN A 77 1.12 -14.78 8.25
C GLN A 77 2.46 -14.18 8.70
N MET A 78 2.63 -12.85 8.61
CA MET A 78 3.83 -12.19 9.12
C MET A 78 4.00 -12.36 10.64
N ARG A 79 2.91 -12.45 11.42
CA ARG A 79 2.96 -12.76 12.86
C ARG A 79 3.35 -14.22 13.09
N ALA A 80 2.69 -15.15 12.40
CA ALA A 80 2.96 -16.60 12.53
C ALA A 80 4.42 -16.93 12.21
N GLN A 81 4.97 -16.29 11.17
CA GLN A 81 6.36 -16.45 10.74
C GLN A 81 7.36 -15.56 11.50
N LYS A 82 6.90 -14.78 12.49
CA LYS A 82 7.72 -13.87 13.33
C LYS A 82 8.50 -12.81 12.54
N THR A 83 8.03 -12.45 11.34
CA THR A 83 8.67 -11.47 10.44
C THR A 83 8.11 -10.06 10.60
N LEU A 84 6.99 -9.89 11.31
CA LEU A 84 6.31 -8.61 11.45
C LEU A 84 7.18 -7.49 12.05
N LYS A 85 8.01 -7.78 13.06
CA LYS A 85 8.93 -6.79 13.63
C LYS A 85 9.97 -6.34 12.60
N LYS A 86 10.52 -7.29 11.82
CA LYS A 86 11.47 -7.01 10.74
C LYS A 86 10.83 -6.14 9.66
N PHE A 87 9.60 -6.43 9.27
CA PHE A 87 8.82 -5.62 8.33
C PHE A 87 8.70 -4.16 8.79
N VAL A 88 8.24 -3.93 10.04
CA VAL A 88 8.05 -2.58 10.57
C VAL A 88 9.38 -1.82 10.59
N LEU A 89 10.45 -2.43 11.10
CA LEU A 89 11.78 -1.81 11.13
C LEU A 89 12.27 -1.46 9.73
N LEU A 90 12.21 -2.42 8.78
CA LEU A 90 12.63 -2.21 7.40
C LEU A 90 11.86 -1.05 6.73
N THR A 91 10.56 -0.96 7.00
CA THR A 91 9.71 0.07 6.39
C THR A 91 9.98 1.45 6.99
N VAL A 92 10.18 1.55 8.31
CA VAL A 92 10.54 2.82 8.96
C VAL A 92 11.93 3.28 8.52
N SER A 93 12.92 2.39 8.48
CA SER A 93 14.24 2.73 7.96
C SER A 93 14.21 3.16 6.48
N GLY A 94 13.41 2.48 5.65
CA GLY A 94 13.21 2.89 4.25
C GLY A 94 12.56 4.27 4.13
N PHE A 95 11.60 4.60 4.99
CA PHE A 95 11.02 5.94 5.07
C PHE A 95 12.09 7.00 5.40
N GLU A 96 12.94 6.74 6.38
CA GLU A 96 14.00 7.68 6.78
C GLU A 96 15.05 7.89 5.68
N VAL A 97 15.38 6.85 4.91
CA VAL A 97 16.25 6.98 3.74
C VAL A 97 15.58 7.87 2.67
N LEU A 98 14.29 7.67 2.39
CA LEU A 98 13.55 8.53 1.46
C LEU A 98 13.50 9.97 1.94
N TRP A 99 13.34 10.17 3.25
CA TRP A 99 13.40 11.49 3.88
C TRP A 99 14.74 12.18 3.62
N ASP A 100 15.84 11.50 3.88
CA ASP A 100 17.18 12.06 3.73
C ASP A 100 17.48 12.42 2.26
N ASN A 101 16.77 11.80 1.31
CA ASN A 101 16.90 12.03 -0.12
C ASN A 101 15.74 12.87 -0.70
N GLN A 102 14.98 13.58 0.14
CA GLN A 102 13.78 14.30 -0.27
C GLN A 102 14.02 15.34 -1.38
N GLU A 103 15.20 15.96 -1.45
CA GLU A 103 15.52 16.92 -2.52
C GLU A 103 15.62 16.24 -3.89
N ALA A 104 16.21 15.04 -3.96
CA ALA A 104 16.30 14.28 -5.20
C ALA A 104 14.92 13.79 -5.64
N ILE A 105 14.10 13.33 -4.68
CA ILE A 105 12.71 12.95 -4.90
C ILE A 105 11.91 14.15 -5.43
N MET A 106 12.10 15.32 -4.81
CA MET A 106 11.45 16.56 -5.20
C MET A 106 11.75 16.91 -6.66
N ARG A 107 13.04 16.95 -7.03
CA ARG A 107 13.48 17.27 -8.41
C ARG A 107 12.94 16.27 -9.43
N LEU A 108 12.96 14.97 -9.11
CA LEU A 108 12.43 13.96 -10.01
C LEU A 108 10.91 14.10 -10.19
N GLY A 109 10.19 14.33 -9.10
CA GLY A 109 8.74 14.53 -9.15
C GLY A 109 8.34 15.84 -9.82
N GLU A 110 9.11 16.92 -9.65
CA GLU A 110 8.96 18.17 -10.41
C GLU A 110 9.14 17.93 -11.91
N TYR A 111 10.13 17.13 -12.30
CA TYR A 111 10.36 16.83 -13.72
C TYR A 111 9.22 16.00 -14.33
N LEU A 112 8.76 14.96 -13.62
CA LEU A 112 7.73 14.04 -14.13
C LEU A 112 6.30 14.58 -14.01
N PHE A 113 6.02 15.37 -12.97
CA PHE A 113 4.69 15.82 -12.57
C PHE A 113 4.72 17.27 -12.03
N PRO A 114 5.11 18.25 -12.84
CA PRO A 114 5.56 19.58 -12.40
C PRO A 114 4.57 20.37 -11.54
N VAL A 115 3.27 20.17 -11.75
CA VAL A 115 2.24 20.91 -11.01
C VAL A 115 1.73 20.09 -9.83
N GLN A 116 1.18 18.91 -10.10
CA GLN A 116 0.43 18.14 -9.11
C GLN A 116 1.33 17.59 -8.01
N PHE A 117 2.52 17.10 -8.38
CA PHE A 117 3.45 16.55 -7.39
C PHE A 117 4.02 17.67 -6.51
N CYS A 118 4.44 18.80 -7.08
CA CYS A 118 4.95 19.94 -6.31
C CYS A 118 3.89 20.48 -5.33
N GLN A 119 2.64 20.63 -5.80
CA GLN A 119 1.52 21.03 -4.93
C GLN A 119 1.34 20.07 -3.75
N TYR A 120 1.35 18.76 -4.00
CA TYR A 120 1.26 17.77 -2.93
C TYR A 120 2.49 17.81 -2.02
N PHE A 121 3.69 17.80 -2.58
CA PHE A 121 4.95 17.66 -1.86
C PHE A 121 5.15 18.77 -0.81
N PHE A 122 4.79 20.01 -1.17
CA PHE A 122 4.83 21.17 -0.27
C PHE A 122 3.55 21.38 0.55
N SER A 123 2.52 20.55 0.37
CA SER A 123 1.30 20.62 1.17
C SER A 123 1.53 20.07 2.58
N LYS A 124 0.68 20.51 3.52
CA LYS A 124 0.59 19.94 4.88
C LYS A 124 0.25 18.45 4.92
N ASP A 125 -0.23 17.88 3.81
CA ASP A 125 -0.61 16.48 3.71
C ASP A 125 0.55 15.56 3.30
N SER A 126 1.67 16.15 2.85
CA SER A 126 2.91 15.45 2.58
C SER A 126 3.68 15.24 3.88
N PHE A 127 4.28 14.06 4.02
CA PHE A 127 5.16 13.82 5.16
C PHE A 127 6.38 14.74 5.10
N PHE A 128 6.88 15.07 3.89
CA PHE A 128 8.04 15.93 3.65
C PHE A 128 7.87 17.37 4.18
N ALA A 129 6.65 17.78 4.52
CA ALA A 129 6.39 19.07 5.14
C ALA A 129 6.66 19.11 6.67
N LEU A 130 6.93 17.96 7.30
CA LEU A 130 7.18 17.84 8.74
C LEU A 130 8.68 17.80 9.07
N PRO A 131 9.12 17.96 10.32
CA PRO A 131 10.48 17.57 10.71
C PRO A 131 10.66 16.04 10.61
N LYS A 132 11.87 15.56 10.27
CA LYS A 132 12.17 14.13 10.10
C LYS A 132 11.67 13.27 11.26
N SER A 133 11.99 13.67 12.49
CA SER A 133 11.62 12.93 13.71
C SER A 133 10.10 12.82 13.88
N THR A 134 9.38 13.92 13.62
CA THR A 134 7.92 13.96 13.65
C THR A 134 7.32 13.09 12.54
N ALA A 135 7.87 13.18 11.33
CA ALA A 135 7.40 12.42 10.17
C ALA A 135 7.60 10.91 10.38
N SER A 136 8.80 10.49 10.82
CA SER A 136 9.15 9.10 11.11
C SER A 136 8.28 8.52 12.22
N SER A 137 8.11 9.24 13.33
CA SER A 137 7.24 8.80 14.45
C SER A 137 5.77 8.70 14.05
N SER A 138 5.25 9.67 13.27
CA SER A 138 3.87 9.62 12.74
C SER A 138 3.68 8.44 11.79
N PHE A 139 4.67 8.18 10.93
CA PHE A 139 4.67 7.06 9.99
C PHE A 139 4.67 5.72 10.73
N GLU A 140 5.60 5.53 11.66
CA GLU A 140 5.72 4.32 12.47
C GLU A 140 4.44 4.06 13.26
N THR A 141 3.86 5.09 13.89
CA THR A 141 2.61 4.98 14.63
C THR A 141 1.46 4.51 13.73
N LYS A 142 1.31 5.11 12.54
CA LYS A 142 0.27 4.71 11.57
C LYS A 142 0.47 3.28 11.08
N LEU A 143 1.72 2.90 10.79
CA LEU A 143 2.07 1.56 10.34
C LEU A 143 1.78 0.51 11.42
N LYS A 144 2.25 0.73 12.65
CA LYS A 144 1.99 -0.15 13.80
C LYS A 144 0.50 -0.27 14.07
N LYS A 145 -0.24 0.84 14.09
CA LYS A 145 -1.69 0.84 14.27
C LYS A 145 -2.37 -0.06 13.25
N ARG A 146 -2.02 0.08 11.96
CA ARG A 146 -2.59 -0.75 10.90
C ARG A 146 -2.26 -2.22 11.04
N VAL A 147 -1.03 -2.52 11.44
CA VAL A 147 -0.55 -3.89 11.69
C VAL A 147 -1.20 -4.49 12.93
N VAL A 148 -1.54 -3.73 13.97
CA VAL A 148 -2.14 -4.23 15.21
C VAL A 148 -3.66 -4.39 15.06
N GLU A 149 -4.34 -3.32 14.68
CA GLU A 149 -5.80 -3.22 14.69
C GLU A 149 -6.46 -3.89 13.49
N GLY A 150 -5.70 -4.26 12.45
CA GLY A 150 -6.27 -4.78 11.21
C GLY A 150 -7.18 -3.77 10.53
N LYS A 151 -8.12 -4.23 9.71
CA LYS A 151 -9.14 -3.36 9.07
C LYS A 151 -10.29 -3.12 10.05
N GLY A 152 -10.72 -1.86 10.19
CA GLY A 152 -11.96 -1.54 10.89
C GLY A 152 -13.21 -2.04 10.13
N LEU A 153 -14.32 -2.25 10.85
CA LEU A 153 -15.57 -2.86 10.34
C LEU A 153 -16.10 -2.20 9.04
N LYS A 154 -16.06 -0.86 8.93
CA LYS A 154 -16.47 -0.13 7.73
C LYS A 154 -15.62 -0.47 6.49
N HIS A 155 -14.34 -0.76 6.68
CA HIS A 155 -13.43 -1.11 5.58
C HIS A 155 -13.65 -2.54 5.11
N TRP A 156 -13.90 -3.46 6.04
CA TRP A 156 -14.29 -4.83 5.71
C TRP A 156 -15.60 -4.87 4.89
N LEU A 157 -16.60 -4.06 5.26
CA LEU A 157 -17.84 -3.91 4.49
C LEU A 157 -17.60 -3.35 3.06
N LYS A 158 -16.65 -2.42 2.89
CA LYS A 158 -16.27 -1.89 1.55
C LYS A 158 -15.60 -2.96 0.69
N ASP A 159 -14.67 -3.73 1.25
CA ASP A 159 -14.01 -4.83 0.52
C ASP A 159 -15.03 -5.87 0.04
N MET A 160 -16.02 -6.22 0.88
CA MET A 160 -17.12 -7.12 0.48
C MET A 160 -17.96 -6.55 -0.66
N ALA A 161 -18.25 -5.25 -0.65
CA ALA A 161 -19.03 -4.60 -1.70
C ALA A 161 -18.28 -4.49 -3.04
N HIS A 162 -16.96 -4.34 -3.02
CA HIS A 162 -16.14 -4.40 -4.24
C HIS A 162 -16.03 -5.83 -4.77
N ASN A 163 -15.79 -6.82 -3.91
CA ASN A 163 -15.71 -8.22 -4.29
C ASN A 163 -17.01 -8.75 -4.92
N SER A 164 -18.17 -8.30 -4.43
CA SER A 164 -19.47 -8.66 -5.01
C SER A 164 -19.71 -7.98 -6.37
N LYS A 165 -19.24 -6.75 -6.59
CA LYS A 165 -19.30 -6.09 -7.91
C LYS A 165 -18.38 -6.74 -8.95
N ILE A 166 -17.20 -7.21 -8.54
CA ILE A 166 -16.27 -7.93 -9.41
C ILE A 166 -16.84 -9.31 -9.78
N SER A 167 -17.45 -10.04 -8.85
CA SER A 167 -18.09 -11.32 -9.18
C SER A 167 -19.30 -11.15 -10.13
N LEU A 168 -20.08 -10.08 -9.96
CA LEU A 168 -21.22 -9.75 -10.82
C LEU A 168 -20.83 -9.22 -12.22
N SER A 169 -19.62 -8.70 -12.38
CA SER A 169 -19.10 -8.28 -13.69
C SER A 169 -18.41 -9.43 -14.44
N ASN A 170 -17.70 -10.30 -13.72
CA ASN A 170 -17.11 -11.52 -14.28
C ASN A 170 -18.17 -12.56 -14.68
N SER A 171 -19.33 -12.63 -14.01
CA SER A 171 -20.45 -13.46 -14.44
C SER A 171 -21.17 -12.94 -15.71
N ARG A 172 -20.89 -11.71 -16.14
CA ARG A 172 -21.39 -11.14 -17.41
C ARG A 172 -20.43 -11.32 -18.58
N LEU A 173 -19.20 -11.79 -18.36
CA LEU A 173 -18.14 -11.87 -19.37
C LEU A 173 -17.53 -13.27 -19.54
N SER A 174 -18.36 -14.34 -19.65
CA SER A 174 -18.02 -15.61 -20.34
C SER A 174 -19.16 -16.65 -20.20
N PRO A 175 -19.54 -17.43 -21.23
CA PRO A 175 -20.28 -16.97 -22.41
C PRO A 175 -21.50 -17.85 -22.76
N SER A 176 -22.49 -17.27 -23.44
CA SER A 176 -23.37 -18.03 -24.33
C SER A 176 -22.60 -18.39 -25.61
N MET A 177 -22.02 -19.59 -25.66
CA MET A 177 -21.77 -20.29 -26.92
C MET A 177 -22.12 -21.77 -26.73
N SER A 178 -23.41 -22.05 -26.84
CA SER A 178 -23.91 -23.35 -27.26
C SER A 178 -24.79 -23.13 -28.48
N ARG A 179 -24.27 -23.50 -29.65
CA ARG A 179 -24.93 -24.13 -30.79
C ARG A 179 -23.93 -24.36 -31.90
#